data_AF-A0AA51GRI7-F1
#
_entry.id   AF-A0AA51GRI7-F1
#
_cell.length_a   1.000
_cell.length_b   1.000
_cell.length_c   1.000
_cell.angle_alpha   90.00
_cell.angle_beta   90.00
_cell.angle_gamma   90.00
#
_symmetry.space_group_name_H-M   'P 1'
#
loop_
_entity.id
_entity.type
_entity.pdbx_description
1 polymer ?
#
loop_
_entity_poly.entity_id
_entity_poly.type
_entity_poly.pdbx_seq_one_letter_code
_entity_poly.pdbx_strand_id
1 'polypeptide(L)' 'MGEERTVKDITLTYDDGTTEVIEKGLVTRFTERDGENVTAEFDMVSIDGKDLYMVVMAMLRLGERMGFFKG' A
#
# COMPACT_ATOMS: atom_id res chain seq x y z
N MET A 1 -6.78 22.04 14.25
CA MET A 1 -5.90 21.25 13.37
C MET A 1 -5.66 19.94 14.08
N GLY A 2 -6.18 18.83 13.56
CA GLY A 2 -5.91 17.51 14.15
C GLY A 2 -4.43 17.18 14.00
N GLU A 3 -3.84 16.52 14.98
CA GLU A 3 -2.46 16.06 14.90
C GLU A 3 -2.29 15.14 13.70
N GLU A 4 -1.36 15.48 12.81
CA GLU A 4 -0.96 14.63 11.70
C GLU A 4 -0.25 13.40 12.28
N ARG A 5 -0.89 12.23 12.13
CA ARG A 5 -0.33 10.97 12.61
C ARG A 5 0.56 10.39 11.52
N THR A 6 1.82 10.17 11.84
CA THR A 6 2.77 9.49 10.94
C THR A 6 2.82 8.01 11.28
N VAL A 7 2.79 7.14 10.26
CA VAL A 7 2.97 5.70 10.43
C VAL A 7 4.42 5.44 10.84
N LYS A 8 4.61 4.70 11.95
CA LYS A 8 5.94 4.38 12.48
C LYS A 8 6.54 3.14 11.83
N ASP A 9 5.72 2.11 11.64
CA ASP A 9 6.09 0.81 11.09
C ASP A 9 4.85 0.08 10.55
N ILE A 10 5.07 -0.90 9.68
CA ILE A 10 4.05 -1.85 9.24
C ILE A 10 4.48 -3.23 9.74
N THR A 11 3.65 -3.89 10.53
CA THR A 11 3.94 -5.25 11.02
C THR A 11 3.09 -6.26 10.25
N LEU A 12 3.75 -7.23 9.63
CA LEU A 12 3.12 -8.42 9.04
C LEU A 12 3.08 -9.51 10.12
N THR A 13 1.91 -10.08 10.36
CA THR A 13 1.74 -11.26 11.21
C THR A 13 1.29 -12.41 10.34
N TYR A 14 2.10 -13.46 10.31
CA TYR A 14 1.85 -14.66 9.53
C TYR A 14 1.00 -15.66 10.33
N ASP A 15 0.41 -16.63 9.63
CA ASP A 15 -0.49 -17.65 10.20
C ASP A 15 0.23 -18.65 11.11
N ASP A 16 1.53 -18.84 10.92
CA ASP A 16 2.43 -19.57 11.81
C ASP A 16 2.78 -18.81 13.11
N GLY A 17 2.25 -17.59 13.27
CA GLY A 17 2.47 -16.71 14.42
C GLY A 17 3.77 -15.92 14.37
N THR A 18 4.58 -16.07 13.31
CA THR A 18 5.77 -15.23 13.12
C THR A 18 5.38 -13.81 12.72
N THR A 19 6.27 -12.86 13.03
CA THR A 19 6.07 -11.45 12.66
C THR A 19 7.28 -10.91 11.92
N GLU A 20 7.01 -10.00 10.99
CA GLU A 20 8.02 -9.24 10.26
C GLU A 20 7.66 -7.76 10.32
N VAL A 21 8.66 -6.92 10.61
CA VAL A 21 8.49 -5.47 10.64
C VAL A 21 9.04 -4.88 9.35
N ILE A 22 8.19 -4.17 8.62
CA ILE A 22 8.52 -3.45 7.41
C ILE A 22 8.82 -1.99 7.79
N GLU A 23 10.10 -1.61 7.71
CA GLU A 23 10.58 -0.26 8.04
C GLU A 23 10.44 0.74 6.89
N LYS A 24 10.22 0.24 5.67
CA LYS A 24 9.96 1.03 4.46
C LYS A 24 8.92 0.34 3.59
N GLY A 25 7.75 0.95 3.47
CA GLY A 25 6.64 0.32 2.76
C GLY A 25 5.39 1.19 2.65
N LEU A 26 4.42 0.68 1.89
CA LEU A 26 3.11 1.28 1.67
C LEU A 26 2.05 0.19 1.81
N VAL A 27 0.98 0.51 2.51
CA VAL A 27 -0.24 -0.31 2.58
C VAL A 27 -1.37 0.46 1.91
N THR A 28 -2.09 -0.19 1.01
CA THR A 28 -3.34 0.33 0.46
C THR A 28 -4.51 -0.36 1.15
N ARG A 29 -5.39 0.43 1.77
CA ARG A 29 -6.64 -0.04 2.35
C ARG A 29 -7.78 0.35 1.42
N PHE A 30 -8.53 -0.65 0.94
CA PHE A 30 -9.75 -0.42 0.18
C PHE A 30 -10.93 -0.48 1.14
N THR A 31 -11.64 0.64 1.26
CA THR A 31 -12.87 0.71 2.04
C THR A 31 -14.03 0.84 1.06
N GLU A 32 -14.85 -0.20 0.99
CA GLU A 32 -16.08 -0.20 0.21
C GLU A 32 -17.12 0.59 1.00
N ARG A 33 -17.58 1.73 0.47
CA ARG A 33 -18.54 2.56 1.20
C ARG A 33 -19.98 2.16 0.93
N ASP A 34 -20.36 1.93 -0.33
CA ASP A 34 -21.76 1.72 -0.71
C ASP A 34 -21.94 0.91 -2.02
N GLY A 35 -21.09 -0.10 -2.26
CA GLY A 35 -21.20 -1.02 -3.41
C GLY A 35 -20.89 -0.45 -4.80
N GLU A 36 -20.89 0.88 -4.97
CA GLU A 36 -20.51 1.57 -6.22
C GLU A 36 -19.20 2.35 -6.11
N ASN A 37 -18.81 2.75 -4.88
CA ASN A 37 -17.62 3.56 -4.64
C ASN A 37 -16.64 2.84 -3.74
N VAL A 38 -15.45 2.57 -4.29
CA VAL A 38 -14.30 2.06 -3.55
C VAL A 38 -13.36 3.24 -3.26
N THR A 39 -13.13 3.50 -1.98
CA THR A 39 -12.09 4.46 -1.56
C THR A 39 -10.81 3.70 -1.27
N ALA A 40 -9.71 4.14 -1.89
CA ALA A 40 -8.36 3.68 -1.54
C ALA A 40 -7.70 4.68 -0.58
N GLU A 41 -7.35 4.22 0.61
CA GLU A 41 -6.51 4.92 1.59
C GLU A 41 -5.09 4.37 1.54
N PHE A 42 -4.09 5.21 1.81
CA PHE A 42 -2.68 4.85 1.74
C PHE A 42 -1.99 5.19 3.06
N ASP A 43 -1.38 4.17 3.67
CA ASP A 43 -0.55 4.30 4.85
C ASP A 43 0.91 4.04 4.45
N MET A 44 1.82 4.95 4.80
CA MET A 44 3.20 4.95 4.30
C MET A 44 4.19 5.11 5.44
N VAL A 45 5.23 4.28 5.46
CA VAL A 45 6.38 4.40 6.37
C VAL A 45 7.65 4.55 5.55
N SER A 46 8.42 5.61 5.81
CA SER A 46 9.70 5.90 5.14
C SER A 46 9.62 5.90 3.60
N ILE A 47 8.47 6.27 3.03
CA ILE A 47 8.26 6.48 1.59
C ILE A 47 8.24 7.97 1.32
N ASP A 48 9.23 8.44 0.57
CA ASP A 48 9.24 9.80 0.02
C ASP A 48 8.62 9.85 -1.39
N GLY A 49 8.59 11.04 -2.01
CA GLY A 49 8.03 11.21 -3.35
C GLY A 49 8.75 10.43 -4.45
N LYS A 50 10.06 10.19 -4.30
CA LYS A 50 10.85 9.39 -5.26
C LYS A 50 10.57 7.90 -5.07
N ASP A 51 10.41 7.46 -3.83
CA ASP A 51 10.00 6.10 -3.50
C ASP A 51 8.60 5.79 -4.03
N LEU A 52 7.67 6.74 -3.91
CA LEU A 52 6.32 6.59 -4.45
C LEU A 52 6.33 6.35 -5.95
N TYR A 53 7.19 7.06 -6.70
CA TYR A 53 7.36 6.81 -8.13
C TYR A 53 7.79 5.37 -8.42
N MET A 54 8.74 4.83 -7.63
CA MET A 54 9.17 3.43 -7.78
C MET A 54 8.04 2.45 -7.46
N VAL A 55 7.23 2.73 -6.42
CA VAL A 55 6.06 1.92 -6.07
C VAL A 55 5.05 1.90 -7.23
N VAL A 56 4.72 3.06 -7.81
CA VAL A 56 3.81 3.15 -8.95
C VAL A 56 4.34 2.34 -10.14
N MET A 57 5.62 2.48 -10.47
CA MET A 57 6.23 1.72 -11.56
C MET A 57 6.24 0.21 -11.29
N ALA A 58 6.46 -0.22 -10.05
CA ALA A 58 6.37 -1.62 -9.66
C ALA A 58 4.94 -2.17 -9.85
N MET A 59 3.92 -1.41 -9.45
CA MET A 59 2.52 -1.80 -9.61
C MET A 59 2.08 -1.87 -11.08
N LEU A 60 2.52 -0.94 -11.93
CA LEU A 60 2.27 -1.01 -13.37
C LEU A 60 2.88 -2.28 -13.99
N ARG A 61 4.14 -2.61 -13.64
CA ARG A 61 4.78 -3.85 -14.09
C ARG A 61 4.07 -5.10 -13.57
N LEU A 62 3.54 -5.07 -12.35
CA LEU A 62 2.73 -6.16 -11.81
C LEU A 62 1.44 -6.33 -12.62
N GLY A 63 0.70 -5.24 -12.88
CA GLY A 63 -0.51 -5.26 -13.70
C GLY A 63 -0.25 -5.77 -15.13
N GLU A 64 0.86 -5.38 -15.75
CA GLU A 64 1.29 -5.91 -17.04
C GLU A 64 1.51 -7.43 -17.00
N ARG A 65 2.21 -7.93 -15.96
CA ARG A 65 2.41 -9.37 -15.76
C ARG A 65 1.10 -10.13 -15.53
N MET A 66 0.13 -9.48 -14.89
CA MET A 66 -1.22 -10.03 -14.69
C MET A 66 -2.12 -9.91 -15.94
N GLY A 67 -1.62 -9.30 -17.02
CA GLY A 67 -2.36 -9.18 -18.28
C GLY A 67 -3.39 -8.06 -18.31
N PHE A 68 -3.37 -7.11 -17.37
CA PHE A 68 -4.38 -6.03 -17.29
C PHE A 68 -4.42 -5.14 -18.53
N PHE A 69 -3.29 -5.01 -19.23
CA PHE A 69 -3.15 -4.17 -20.42
C PHE A 69 -3.22 -4.95 -21.74
N LYS A 70 -3.48 -6.26 -21.68
CA LYS A 70 -3.73 -7.07 -22.89
C LYS A 70 -5.23 -7.06 -23.13
N GLY A 71 -5.66 -6.17 -24.03
CA GLY A 71 -7.04 -6.06 -24.50
C GLY A 71 -7.50 -7.24 -25.33
#